data_AF-A0A081D0D7-F1
#
_entry.id   AF-A0A081D0D7-F1
#
_cell.length_a   1.000
_cell.length_b   1.000
_cell.length_c   1.000
_cell.angle_alpha   90.00
_cell.angle_beta   90.00
_cell.angle_gamma   90.00
#
_symmetry.space_group_name_H-M   'P 1'
#
loop_
_entity.id
_entity.type
_entity.pdbx_description
1 polymer ?
#
loop_
_entity_poly.entity_id
_entity_poly.type
_entity_poly.pdbx_seq_one_letter_code
_entity_poly.pdbx_strand_id
1 'polypeptide(L)'
;MTEIHLSEQDRKFIDEQVGAGIYKSADDVVAAGLRLLDSKEGKLVELRRLVQEGLDDVEAGRLHYYESGDDLLKDIKRMAVERNIKTGTDN
;
A
#
# COMPACT_ATOMS: atom_id res chain seq x y z
N MET A 1 16.12 17.59 -1.51
CA MET A 1 15.62 17.02 -2.77
C MET A 1 15.33 15.57 -2.50
N THR A 2 14.09 15.12 -2.71
CA THR A 2 13.74 13.71 -2.50
C THR A 2 14.04 12.97 -3.79
N GLU A 3 14.86 11.92 -3.71
CA GLU A 3 15.16 11.08 -4.87
C GLU A 3 14.20 9.89 -4.87
N ILE A 4 13.48 9.70 -5.98
CA ILE A 4 12.52 8.61 -6.16
C ILE A 4 12.98 7.78 -7.35
N HIS A 5 13.12 6.48 -7.14
CA HIS A 5 13.45 5.53 -8.20
C HIS A 5 12.16 5.04 -8.85
N LEU A 6 11.95 5.47 -10.10
CA LEU A 6 10.78 5.10 -10.90
C LEU A 6 11.11 3.93 -11.83
N SER A 7 10.12 3.08 -12.08
CA SER A 7 10.23 2.05 -13.11
C SER A 7 10.35 2.68 -14.51
N GLU A 8 10.83 1.91 -15.49
CA GLU A 8 10.85 2.38 -16.89
C GLU A 8 9.46 2.74 -17.41
N GLN A 9 8.44 1.99 -16.99
CA GLN A 9 7.05 2.24 -17.36
C GLN A 9 6.53 3.57 -16.79
N ASP A 10 6.81 3.87 -15.52
CA ASP A 10 6.38 5.12 -14.88
C ASP A 10 7.09 6.33 -15.48
N ARG A 11 8.39 6.20 -15.80
CA ARG A 11 9.14 7.24 -16.52
C ARG A 11 8.52 7.54 -17.87
N LYS A 12 8.23 6.50 -18.66
CA LYS A 12 7.60 6.65 -19.97
C LYS A 12 6.24 7.35 -19.86
N PHE A 13 5.42 6.96 -18.88
CA PHE A 13 4.14 7.62 -18.64
C PHE A 13 4.33 9.12 -18.35
N ILE A 14 5.26 9.48 -17.47
CA ILE A 14 5.54 10.88 -17.13
C ILE A 14 6.01 11.65 -18.37
N ASP A 15 6.92 11.09 -19.15
CA ASP A 15 7.44 11.72 -20.37
C ASP A 15 6.33 11.95 -21.41
N GLU A 16 5.40 11.00 -21.55
CA GLU A 16 4.21 11.15 -22.41
C GLU A 16 3.30 12.28 -21.92
N GLN A 17 3.06 12.38 -20.61
CA GLN A 17 2.22 13.43 -20.03
C GLN A 17 2.82 14.84 -20.20
N VAL A 18 4.14 14.96 -20.04
CA VAL A 18 4.86 16.22 -20.25
C VAL A 18 4.98 16.55 -21.74
N GLY A 19 5.31 15.56 -22.58
CA GLY A 19 5.42 15.72 -24.03
C GLY A 19 4.09 16.10 -24.70
N ALA A 20 2.96 15.65 -24.14
CA ALA A 20 1.61 16.06 -24.55
C ALA A 20 1.23 17.48 -24.07
N GLY A 21 2.05 18.13 -23.23
CA GLY A 21 1.81 19.47 -22.70
C GLY A 21 0.75 19.53 -21.60
N ILE A 22 0.30 18.39 -21.06
CA ILE A 22 -0.69 18.34 -19.98
C ILE A 22 -0.09 18.87 -18.67
N TYR A 23 1.19 18.56 -18.43
CA TYR A 23 1.96 19.02 -17.29
C TYR A 23 3.26 19.68 -17.74
N LYS A 24 3.77 20.62 -16.94
CA LYS A 24 4.96 21.41 -17.31
C LYS A 24 6.28 20.71 -16.95
N SER A 25 6.23 19.76 -16.02
CA SER A 25 7.40 19.03 -15.53
C SER A 25 7.01 17.66 -14.97
N ALA A 26 7.99 16.78 -14.80
CA ALA A 26 7.81 15.51 -14.09
C ALA A 26 7.31 15.71 -12.66
N ASP A 27 7.82 16.72 -11.95
CA ASP A 27 7.41 17.05 -10.59
C ASP A 27 5.91 17.41 -10.51
N ASP A 28 5.39 18.12 -11.52
CA ASP A 28 3.97 18.46 -11.59
C ASP A 28 3.10 17.22 -11.78
N VAL A 29 3.55 16.25 -12.59
CA VAL A 29 2.86 14.96 -12.80
C VAL A 29 2.82 14.17 -11.49
N VAL A 30 3.97 14.03 -10.81
CA VAL A 30 4.07 13.28 -9.54
C VAL A 30 3.21 13.94 -8.47
N ALA A 31 3.26 15.27 -8.33
CA ALA A 31 2.45 16.00 -7.36
C ALA A 31 0.94 15.87 -7.64
N ALA A 32 0.53 15.86 -8.91
CA ALA A 32 -0.86 15.63 -9.29
C ALA A 32 -1.31 14.20 -8.97
N GLY A 33 -0.47 13.20 -9.24
CA GLY A 33 -0.71 11.81 -8.87
C GLY A 33 -0.89 11.64 -7.37
N LEU A 34 0.00 12.22 -6.55
CA LEU A 34 -0.11 12.18 -5.09
C LEU A 34 -1.38 12.86 -4.57
N ARG A 35 -1.78 14.01 -5.14
CA ARG A 35 -3.05 14.67 -4.78
C ARG A 35 -4.25 13.81 -5.11
N LEU A 36 -4.22 13.11 -6.25
CA LEU A 36 -5.28 12.16 -6.62
C LEU A 36 -5.34 11.00 -5.63
N LEU A 37 -4.19 10.44 -5.21
CA LEU A 37 -4.16 9.37 -4.21
C LEU A 37 -4.71 9.83 -2.85
N ASP A 38 -4.43 11.07 -2.42
CA ASP A 38 -4.95 11.62 -1.17
C ASP A 38 -6.41 12.13 -1.26
N SER A 39 -6.96 12.23 -2.47
CA SER A 39 -8.35 12.63 -2.69
C SER A 39 -9.35 11.62 -2.09
N LYS A 40 -10.61 12.05 -1.95
CA LYS A 40 -11.69 11.16 -1.48
C LYS A 40 -11.90 9.99 -2.45
N GLU A 41 -11.81 10.27 -3.75
CA GLU A 41 -11.90 9.29 -4.82
C GLU A 41 -10.76 8.28 -4.74
N GLY A 42 -9.52 8.76 -4.54
CA GLY A 42 -8.34 7.91 -4.33
C GLY A 42 -8.49 6.99 -3.11
N LYS A 43 -8.93 7.54 -1.98
CA LYS A 43 -9.21 6.76 -0.76
C LYS A 43 -10.33 5.74 -0.96
N LEU A 44 -11.36 6.07 -1.75
CA LEU A 44 -12.45 5.16 -2.05
C LEU A 44 -11.99 4.00 -2.95
N VAL A 45 -11.15 4.28 -3.95
CA VAL A 45 -10.53 3.24 -4.80
C VAL A 45 -9.70 2.30 -3.94
N GLU A 46 -8.86 2.85 -3.06
CA GLU A 46 -8.03 2.04 -2.17
C GLU A 46 -8.86 1.19 -1.20
N LEU A 47 -9.93 1.77 -0.62
CA LEU A 47 -10.85 1.02 0.23
C LEU A 47 -11.49 -0.16 -0.51
N ARG A 48 -11.93 0.04 -1.76
CA ARG A 48 -12.48 -1.04 -2.58
C ARG A 48 -11.45 -2.13 -2.85
N ARG A 49 -10.20 -1.75 -3.14
CA ARG A 49 -9.09 -2.69 -3.33
C ARG A 49 -8.86 -3.54 -2.09
N LEU A 50 -8.80 -2.91 -0.91
CA LEU A 50 -8.62 -3.61 0.37
C LEU A 50 -9.78 -4.55 0.72
N VAL A 51 -11.02 -4.14 0.41
CA VAL A 51 -12.18 -5.03 0.56
C VAL A 51 -12.06 -6.25 -0.34
N GLN A 52 -11.67 -6.06 -1.61
CA GLN A 52 -11.47 -7.18 -2.53
C GLN A 52 -10.37 -8.12 -2.05
N GLU A 53 -9.25 -7.59 -1.60
CA GLU A 53 -8.16 -8.37 -1.00
C GLU A 53 -8.67 -9.24 0.16
N GLY A 54 -9.50 -8.67 1.05
CA GLY A 54 -10.14 -9.44 2.12
C GLY A 54 -11.11 -10.51 1.64
N LEU A 55 -11.85 -10.27 0.55
CA LEU A 55 -12.72 -11.28 -0.06
C LEU A 55 -11.90 -12.42 -0.70
N ASP A 56 -10.79 -12.07 -1.35
CA ASP A 56 -9.87 -13.04 -1.95
C ASP A 56 -9.17 -13.88 -0.86
N ASP A 57 -8.88 -13.29 0.30
CA ASP A 57 -8.40 -14.02 1.50
C ASP A 57 -9.43 -15.01 2.02
N VAL A 58 -10.71 -14.61 2.08
CA VAL A 58 -11.82 -15.50 2.46
C VAL A 58 -11.93 -16.68 1.50
N GLU A 59 -11.94 -16.42 0.19
CA GLU A 59 -12.04 -17.46 -0.84
C GLU A 59 -10.85 -18.43 -0.79
N ALA A 60 -9.64 -17.90 -0.57
CA ALA A 60 -8.44 -18.70 -0.45
C ALA A 60 -8.29 -19.40 0.92
N GLY A 61 -9.24 -19.22 1.85
CA GLY A 61 -9.19 -19.81 3.18
C GLY A 61 -8.09 -19.23 4.09
N ARG A 62 -7.56 -18.05 3.77
CA ARG A 62 -6.55 -17.32 4.57
C ARG A 62 -7.21 -16.60 5.76
N LEU A 63 -8.00 -17.34 6.54
CA LEU A 63 -8.78 -16.82 7.67
C LEU A 63 -8.26 -17.37 8.99
N HIS A 64 -8.30 -16.55 10.03
CA HIS A 64 -8.07 -16.99 11.40
C HIS A 64 -9.33 -16.76 12.23
N TYR A 65 -9.83 -17.82 12.85
CA TYR A 65 -11.02 -17.79 13.69
C TYR A 65 -10.61 -17.67 15.16
N TYR A 66 -11.32 -16.83 15.90
CA TYR A 66 -11.12 -16.65 17.33
C TYR A 66 -12.45 -16.90 18.04
N GLU A 67 -12.42 -17.66 19.14
CA GLU A 67 -13.60 -17.95 19.95
C GLU A 67 -14.00 -16.74 20.82
N SER A 68 -13.04 -15.86 21.13
CA SER A 68 -13.26 -14.65 21.92
C SER A 68 -12.31 -13.52 21.54
N GLY A 69 -12.67 -12.29 21.93
CA GLY A 69 -11.77 -11.13 21.81
C GLY A 69 -10.48 -11.28 22.64
N ASP A 70 -10.53 -12.03 23.74
CA ASP A 70 -9.35 -12.32 24.57
C ASP A 70 -8.36 -13.22 23.83
N ASP A 71 -8.85 -14.18 23.04
CA ASP A 71 -8.00 -15.08 22.26
C ASP A 71 -7.34 -14.36 21.09
N LEU A 72 -8.06 -13.45 20.43
CA LEU A 72 -7.49 -12.51 19.47
C LEU A 72 -6.40 -11.64 20.13
N LEU A 73 -6.67 -11.08 21.30
CA LEU A 73 -5.70 -10.24 22.00
C LEU A 73 -4.44 -11.02 22.41
N LYS A 74 -4.59 -12.27 22.86
CA LYS A 74 -3.45 -13.15 23.16
C LYS A 74 -2.60 -13.40 21.91
N ASP A 75 -3.23 -13.67 20.77
CA ASP A 75 -2.52 -13.90 19.51
C ASP A 75 -1.77 -12.65 19.03
N ILE A 76 -2.41 -11.48 19.05
CA ILE A 76 -1.76 -10.21 18.71
C ILE A 76 -0.51 -9.98 19.59
N LYS A 77 -0.62 -10.21 20.90
CA LYS A 77 0.53 -10.09 21.83
C LYS A 77 1.64 -11.07 21.50
N ARG A 78 1.31 -12.32 21.18
CA ARG A 78 2.28 -13.34 20.75
C ARG A 78 3.00 -12.92 19.47
N MET A 79 2.27 -12.52 18.43
CA MET A 79 2.85 -12.08 17.15
C MET A 79 3.80 -10.89 17.31
N ALA A 80 3.48 -9.93 18.18
CA ALA A 80 4.35 -8.80 18.47
C ALA A 80 5.68 -9.23 19.11
N VAL A 81 5.65 -10.21 20.02
CA VAL A 81 6.85 -10.77 20.66
C VAL A 81 7.70 -11.53 19.65
N GLU A 82 7.10 -12.38 18.82
CA GLU A 82 7.81 -13.16 17.79
C GLU A 82 8.49 -12.27 16.75
N ARG A 83 7.86 -11.16 16.36
CA ARG A 83 8.46 -10.15 15.47
C ARG A 83 9.73 -9.55 16.08
N ASN A 84 9.71 -9.22 17.36
CA ASN A 84 10.86 -8.63 18.06
C ASN A 84 12.03 -9.63 18.25
N ILE A 85 11.73 -10.92 18.39
CA ILE A 85 12.76 -11.96 18.50
C ILE A 85 13.44 -12.20 17.16
N LYS A 86 12.69 -12.23 16.04
CA LYS A 86 13.25 -12.46 14.70
C LYS A 86 14.17 -11.34 14.23
N THR A 87 13.94 -10.09 14.65
CA THR A 87 14.83 -8.96 14.34
C THR A 87 16.09 -8.90 15.20
N GLY A 88 16.20 -9.75 16.22
CA GLY A 88 17.29 -9.72 17.21
C GLY A 88 18.35 -10.82 17.07
N THR A 89 18.17 -11.81 16.18
CA THR A 89 19.08 -12.97 16.06
C THR A 89 19.89 -13.01 14.77
N ASP A 90 19.73 -12.00 13.91
CA ASP A 90 20.60 -11.78 12.74
C ASP A 90 21.52 -10.57 13.03
N ASN A 91 22.53 -10.78 13.89
CA ASN A 91 23.73 -9.94 14.03
C ASN A 91 24.90 -10.78 14.52
#